data_AF-A0A7Y2A6A9-F1
#
_entry.id   AF-A0A7Y2A6A9-F1
#
_cell.length_a   1.000
_cell.length_b   1.000
_cell.length_c   1.000
_cell.angle_alpha   90.00
_cell.angle_beta   90.00
_cell.angle_gamma   90.00
#
_symmetry.space_group_name_H-M   'P 1'
#
loop_
_entity.id
_entity.type
_entity.pdbx_description
1 polymer ?
#
loop_
_entity_poly.entity_id
_entity_poly.type
_entity_poly.pdbx_seq_one_letter_code
_entity_poly.pdbx_strand_id
1 'polypeptide(L)'
;LMGRAADLYEDTRDVLGPDVAQYVVPFAYRIRYMMQFNAREAFHLLELRTQPAGHPDYRRVCQEMHRQIGEVAGHQRIQAAMSYVDHSTTDLERLEESRRLEAKRASST
;
A
#
# COMPACT_ATOMS: atom_id res chain seq x y z
N LEU A 1 4.17 -1.28 23.43
CA LEU A 1 4.32 -2.46 22.55
C LEU A 1 5.55 -2.34 21.65
N MET A 2 5.68 -1.27 20.86
CA MET A 2 6.84 -1.09 19.97
C MET A 2 8.19 -0.91 20.69
N GLY A 3 8.24 -0.21 21.83
CA GLY A 3 9.48 -0.08 22.62
C GLY A 3 10.05 -1.44 23.08
N ARG A 4 9.19 -2.31 23.62
CA ARG A 4 9.58 -3.67 24.03
C ARG A 4 10.08 -4.53 22.85
N ALA A 5 9.55 -4.32 21.66
CA ALA A 5 10.02 -5.03 20.46
C ALA A 5 11.40 -4.53 20.01
N ALA A 6 11.68 -3.23 20.21
CA ALA A 6 13.00 -2.67 19.96
C ALA A 6 14.03 -3.19 20.97
N ASP A 7 13.68 -3.23 22.26
CA ASP A 7 14.54 -3.79 23.31
C ASP A 7 14.87 -5.26 23.00
N LEU A 8 13.87 -6.07 22.67
CA LEU A 8 14.05 -7.48 22.30
C LEU A 8 14.92 -7.65 21.04
N TYR A 9 14.80 -6.73 20.07
CA TYR A 9 15.64 -6.75 18.88
C TYR A 9 17.11 -6.54 19.23
N GLU A 10 17.44 -5.55 20.04
CA GLU A 10 18.83 -5.28 20.45
C GLU A 10 19.40 -6.44 21.29
N ASP A 11 18.63 -6.97 22.25
CA ASP A 11 19.03 -8.14 23.05
C ASP A 11 19.33 -9.36 22.15
N THR A 12 18.46 -9.63 21.17
CA THR A 12 18.63 -10.75 20.24
C THR A 12 19.83 -10.54 19.32
N ARG A 13 20.04 -9.30 18.86
CA ARG A 13 21.16 -8.91 18.01
C ARG A 13 22.50 -9.09 18.72
N ASP A 14 22.58 -8.72 20.00
CA ASP A 14 23.81 -8.84 20.78
C ASP A 14 24.20 -10.30 21.06
N VAL A 15 23.20 -11.19 21.26
CA VAL A 15 23.45 -12.61 21.59
C VAL A 15 23.58 -13.50 20.35
N LEU A 16 22.74 -13.30 19.33
CA LEU A 16 22.57 -14.21 18.20
C LEU A 16 22.92 -13.57 16.84
N GLY A 17 23.26 -12.29 16.82
CA GLY A 17 23.62 -11.55 15.62
C GLY A 17 22.42 -10.95 14.86
N PRO A 18 22.71 -10.08 13.89
CA PRO A 18 21.69 -9.29 13.19
C PRO A 18 20.74 -10.13 12.32
N ASP A 19 21.23 -11.23 11.74
CA ASP A 19 20.44 -12.09 10.85
C ASP A 19 19.32 -12.83 11.60
N VAL A 20 19.52 -13.12 12.89
CA VAL A 20 18.47 -13.73 13.73
C VAL A 20 17.56 -12.65 14.32
N ALA A 21 18.10 -11.50 14.68
CA ALA A 21 17.33 -10.40 15.25
C ALA A 21 16.20 -9.90 14.33
N GLN A 22 16.34 -10.00 13.00
CA GLN A 22 15.27 -9.59 12.08
C GLN A 22 13.93 -10.34 12.29
N TYR A 23 13.96 -11.55 12.85
CA TYR A 23 12.75 -12.37 13.04
C TYR A 23 11.85 -11.90 14.19
N VAL A 24 12.33 -11.02 15.08
CA VAL A 24 11.52 -10.50 16.19
C VAL A 24 10.85 -9.16 15.86
N VAL A 25 11.10 -8.59 14.68
CA VAL A 25 10.54 -7.32 14.22
C VAL A 25 9.06 -7.49 13.84
N PRO A 26 8.11 -6.78 14.48
CA PRO A 26 6.68 -6.87 14.13
C PRO A 26 6.37 -6.26 12.76
N PHE A 27 5.31 -6.71 12.10
CA PHE A 27 4.89 -6.17 10.79
C PHE A 27 4.54 -4.68 10.75
N ALA A 28 4.24 -4.06 11.90
CA ALA A 28 3.93 -2.63 11.99
C ALA A 28 5.18 -1.73 12.07
N TYR A 29 6.38 -2.29 11.89
CA TYR A 29 7.62 -1.52 11.88
C TYR A 29 7.81 -0.78 10.55
N ARG A 30 8.36 0.44 10.60
CA ARG A 30 8.62 1.23 9.39
C ARG A 30 9.89 0.73 8.71
N ILE A 31 9.75 0.22 7.49
CA ILE A 31 10.87 -0.22 6.66
C ILE A 31 11.08 0.79 5.55
N ARG A 32 12.34 1.19 5.34
CA ARG A 32 12.73 1.96 4.17
C ARG A 32 12.96 1.00 3.01
N TYR A 33 12.25 1.21 1.92
CA TYR A 33 12.44 0.45 0.69
C TYR A 33 12.43 1.41 -0.50
N MET A 34 13.07 0.98 -1.59
CA MET A 34 13.09 1.69 -2.86
C MET A 34 12.42 0.80 -3.89
N MET A 35 11.56 1.39 -4.71
CA MET A 35 10.99 0.73 -5.89
C MET A 35 11.44 1.48 -7.13
N GLN A 36 11.80 0.72 -8.16
CA GLN A 36 12.05 1.24 -9.49
C GLN A 36 11.11 0.50 -10.45
N PHE A 37 10.44 1.27 -11.28
CA PHE A 37 9.54 0.75 -12.30
C PHE A 37 9.53 1.67 -13.51
N ASN A 38 9.29 1.11 -14.69
CA ASN A 38 9.01 1.89 -15.89
C ASN A 38 7.56 2.42 -15.88
N ALA A 39 7.24 3.30 -16.83
CA ALA A 39 5.90 3.89 -16.89
C ALA A 39 4.81 2.82 -17.00
N ARG A 40 4.98 1.79 -17.86
CA ARG A 40 3.98 0.73 -18.03
C ARG A 40 3.72 -0.01 -16.72
N GLU A 41 4.74 -0.35 -15.96
CA GLU A 41 4.60 -1.00 -14.64
C GLU A 41 3.86 -0.09 -13.64
N ALA A 42 4.15 1.21 -13.66
CA ALA A 42 3.44 2.19 -12.83
C ALA A 42 1.94 2.23 -13.15
N PHE A 43 1.53 2.17 -14.42
CA PHE A 43 0.10 2.11 -14.78
C PHE A 43 -0.58 0.93 -14.08
N HIS A 44 -0.03 -0.27 -14.24
CA HIS A 44 -0.64 -1.48 -13.69
C HIS A 44 -0.68 -1.45 -12.16
N LEU A 45 0.41 -1.01 -11.51
CA LEU A 45 0.47 -0.97 -10.06
C LEU A 45 -0.48 0.07 -9.49
N LEU A 46 -0.43 1.31 -9.99
CA LEU A 46 -1.17 2.42 -9.40
C LEU A 46 -2.67 2.27 -9.62
N GLU A 47 -3.11 1.83 -10.80
CA GLU A 47 -4.54 1.63 -11.08
C GLU A 47 -5.12 0.46 -10.27
N LEU A 48 -4.36 -0.62 -10.08
CA LEU A 48 -4.83 -1.78 -9.31
C LEU A 48 -4.80 -1.53 -7.79
N ARG A 49 -3.73 -0.90 -7.29
CA ARG A 49 -3.49 -0.79 -5.83
C ARG A 49 -4.15 0.41 -5.18
N THR A 50 -4.76 1.30 -5.96
CA THR A 50 -5.60 2.38 -5.43
C THR A 50 -7.08 2.00 -5.32
N GLN A 51 -7.49 0.84 -5.84
CA GLN A 51 -8.89 0.39 -5.76
C GLN A 51 -9.39 0.25 -4.31
N PRO A 52 -10.69 0.46 -4.04
CA PRO A 52 -11.26 0.44 -2.68
C PRO A 52 -11.01 -0.85 -1.89
N ALA A 53 -10.90 -1.99 -2.57
CA ALA A 53 -10.62 -3.29 -1.95
C ALA A 53 -9.20 -3.42 -1.37
N GLY A 54 -8.31 -2.46 -1.61
CA GLY A 54 -6.94 -2.42 -1.08
C GLY A 54 -6.86 -1.81 0.32
N HIS A 55 -5.81 -2.17 1.06
CA HIS A 55 -5.53 -1.61 2.38
C HIS A 55 -5.30 -0.08 2.31
N PRO A 56 -5.92 0.75 3.19
CA PRO A 56 -5.90 2.21 3.11
C PRO A 56 -4.49 2.79 3.08
N ASP A 57 -3.59 2.28 3.93
CA ASP A 57 -2.22 2.78 3.96
C ASP A 57 -1.47 2.52 2.65
N TYR A 58 -1.73 1.38 1.99
CA TYR A 58 -1.10 1.07 0.72
C TYR A 58 -1.70 1.91 -0.42
N ARG A 59 -3.02 2.12 -0.41
CA ARG A 59 -3.71 3.01 -1.34
C ARG A 59 -3.15 4.43 -1.26
N ARG A 60 -2.99 4.98 -0.04
CA ARG A 60 -2.41 6.31 0.19
C ARG A 60 -1.02 6.43 -0.41
N VAL A 61 -0.16 5.43 -0.21
CA VAL A 61 1.19 5.41 -0.80
C VAL A 61 1.11 5.43 -2.33
N CYS A 62 0.23 4.64 -2.94
CA CYS A 62 0.07 4.62 -4.40
C CYS A 62 -0.53 5.92 -4.96
N GLN A 63 -1.52 6.51 -4.29
CA GLN A 63 -2.10 7.80 -4.66
C GLN A 63 -1.03 8.90 -4.65
N GLU A 64 -0.16 8.88 -3.64
CA GLU A 64 0.97 9.81 -3.52
C GLU A 64 2.02 9.58 -4.62
N MET A 65 2.32 8.33 -4.96
CA MET A 65 3.19 8.01 -6.11
C MET A 65 2.62 8.59 -7.42
N HIS A 66 1.32 8.44 -7.65
CA HIS A 66 0.65 9.01 -8.82
C HIS A 66 0.79 10.54 -8.86
N ARG A 67 0.60 11.23 -7.73
CA ARG A 67 0.81 12.69 -7.62
C ARG A 67 2.26 13.08 -7.95
N GLN A 68 3.24 12.36 -7.39
CA GLN A 68 4.66 12.65 -7.59
C GLN A 68 5.12 12.44 -9.04
N ILE A 69 4.52 11.52 -9.80
CA ILE A 69 4.80 11.36 -11.24
C ILE A 69 4.52 12.66 -12.01
N GLY A 70 3.40 13.33 -11.70
CA GLY A 70 3.05 14.60 -12.32
C GLY A 70 3.84 15.78 -11.78
N GLU A 71 3.91 15.90 -10.45
CA GLU A 71 4.39 17.12 -9.78
C GLU A 71 5.90 17.15 -9.54
N VAL A 72 6.51 16.00 -9.24
CA VAL A 72 7.94 15.92 -8.91
C VAL A 72 8.75 15.50 -10.14
N ALA A 73 8.31 14.45 -10.84
CA ALA A 73 8.98 13.99 -12.07
C ALA A 73 8.61 14.82 -13.31
N GLY A 74 7.57 15.66 -13.25
CA GLY A 74 7.14 16.53 -14.34
C GLY A 74 6.41 15.81 -15.48
N HIS A 75 6.05 14.52 -15.32
CA HIS A 75 5.42 13.71 -16.36
C HIS A 75 3.90 13.82 -16.36
N GLN A 76 3.38 15.05 -16.47
CA GLN A 76 1.95 15.36 -16.40
C GLN A 76 1.10 14.56 -17.40
N ARG A 77 1.59 14.35 -18.63
CA ARG A 77 0.87 13.54 -19.64
C ARG A 77 0.78 12.06 -19.27
N ILE A 78 1.80 11.54 -18.59
CA ILE A 78 1.83 10.14 -18.14
C ILE A 78 0.86 9.96 -16.99
N GLN A 79 0.91 10.86 -16.00
CA GLN A 79 -0.05 10.90 -14.90
C GLN A 79 -1.49 10.99 -15.44
N ALA A 80 -1.77 11.97 -16.31
CA ALA A 80 -3.12 12.18 -16.85
C ALA A 80 -3.64 10.99 -17.69
N ALA A 81 -2.77 10.15 -18.22
CA ALA A 81 -3.16 8.96 -18.96
C ALA A 81 -3.60 7.80 -18.04
N MET A 82 -3.22 7.81 -16.75
CA MET A 82 -3.64 6.80 -15.77
C MET A 82 -5.07 7.08 -15.27
N SER A 83 -6.05 6.72 -16.10
CA SER A 83 -7.47 7.11 -15.90
C SER A 83 -8.17 6.33 -14.78
N TYR A 84 -7.60 5.22 -14.32
CA TYR A 84 -8.25 4.33 -13.35
C TYR A 84 -7.66 4.42 -11.93
N VAL A 85 -6.79 5.40 -11.67
CA VAL A 85 -6.25 5.64 -10.33
C VAL A 85 -7.35 6.25 -9.46
N ASP A 86 -7.70 5.54 -8.38
CA ASP A 86 -8.76 5.97 -7.48
C ASP A 86 -8.20 6.82 -6.32
N HIS A 87 -8.64 8.08 -6.24
CA HIS A 87 -8.26 9.03 -5.19
C HIS A 87 -9.31 9.16 -4.09
N SER A 88 -10.29 8.25 -4.06
CA SER A 88 -11.34 8.27 -3.03
C SER A 88 -10.79 7.93 -1.64
N THR A 89 -11.29 8.60 -0.61
CA THR A 89 -10.98 8.31 0.80
C THR A 89 -12.03 7.37 1.39
N THR A 90 -12.03 6.11 0.96
CA THR A 90 -12.91 5.08 1.54
C THR A 90 -12.22 4.38 2.71
N ASP A 91 -12.79 4.49 3.91
CA ASP A 91 -12.26 3.87 5.14
C ASP A 91 -12.65 2.39 5.30
N LEU A 92 -13.63 1.90 4.53
CA LEU A 92 -14.20 0.57 4.67
C LEU A 92 -13.83 -0.32 3.48
N GLU A 93 -12.61 -0.87 3.54
CA GLU A 93 -11.95 -1.68 2.50
C GLU A 93 -12.87 -2.64 1.73
N ARG A 94 -13.67 -3.45 2.45
CA ARG A 94 -14.45 -4.55 1.86
C ARG A 94 -15.95 -4.49 2.12
N LEU A 95 -16.41 -3.59 2.98
CA LEU A 95 -17.82 -3.60 3.40
C LEU A 95 -18.75 -3.20 2.26
N GLU A 96 -18.37 -2.17 1.50
CA GLU A 96 -19.17 -1.67 0.39
C GLU A 96 -19.20 -2.62 -0.81
N GLU A 97 -18.07 -3.27 -1.09
CA GLU A 97 -17.98 -4.28 -2.13
C GLU A 97 -18.82 -5.52 -1.77
N SER A 98 -18.76 -5.95 -0.50
CA SER A 98 -19.59 -7.05 0.00
C SER A 98 -21.08 -6.72 -0.10
N ARG A 99 -21.49 -5.51 0.29
CA ARG A 99 -22.87 -5.01 0.14
C ARG A 99 -23.34 -4.97 -1.31
N ARG A 100 -22.48 -4.54 -2.26
CA ARG A 100 -22.82 -4.54 -3.70
C ARG A 100 -23.02 -5.96 -4.24
N LEU A 101 -22.19 -6.91 -3.83
CA LEU A 101 -22.33 -8.31 -4.22
C LEU A 101 -23.61 -8.93 -3.65
N GLU A 102 -23.94 -8.63 -2.39
CA GLU A 102 -25.20 -9.06 -1.76
C GLU A 102 -26.42 -8.46 -2.46
N ALA A 103 -26.41 -7.17 -2.79
CA ALA A 103 -27.48 -6.52 -3.53
C ALA A 103 -27.69 -7.13 -4.93
N LYS A 104 -26.61 -7.45 -5.65
CA LYS A 104 -26.69 -8.16 -6.94
C LYS A 104 -27.34 -9.54 -6.78
N ARG A 105 -26.95 -10.31 -5.76
CA ARG A 105 -27.54 -11.63 -5.46
C ARG A 105 -29.03 -11.53 -5.14
N ALA A 106 -29.43 -10.56 -4.33
CA ALA A 106 -30.83 -10.33 -3.96
C ALA A 106 -31.71 -9.91 -5.15
N SER A 107 -31.15 -9.22 -6.15
CA SER A 107 -31.88 -8.81 -7.36
C SER A 107 -32.08 -9.92 -8.41
N SER A 108 -31.32 -11.02 -8.29
CA SER A 108 -31.36 -12.14 -9.24
C SER A 108 -32.23 -13.32 -8.75
N THR A 109 -32.93 -13.15 -7.62
CA THR A 109 -33.90 -14.09 -7.05
C THR A 109 -35.29 -13.45 -7.14
#